data_AF-A0A9D8CAU4-F1
#
_entry.id   AF-A0A9D8CAU4-F1
#
_cell.length_a   1.000
_cell.length_b   1.000
_cell.length_c   1.000
_cell.angle_alpha   90.00
_cell.angle_beta   90.00
_cell.angle_gamma   90.00
#
_symmetry.space_group_name_H-M   'P 1'
#
loop_
_entity.id
_entity.type
_entity.pdbx_description
1 polymer ?
#
loop_
_entity_poly.entity_id
_entity_poly.type
_entity_poly.pdbx_seq_one_letter_code
_entity_poly.pdbx_strand_id
1 'polypeptide(L)'
;MSERGKDRAKPAKGAQAEAPPRRGSPVAWVLVALLVLLLGVATPTFIVIFVGMIPALVAIFIERGKDVRETMSVAALNFAGVAPVVATLWRKGHTITNALHTIQDLGNLFIMFGAAGLALAIMNLTPKIALRFITALDNRRVKAMREQQKEIVAEWGVDVRRDARL
;
A
#
# COMPACT_ATOMS: atom_id res chain seq x y z
N MET A 1 48.75 -81.59 5.75
CA MET A 1 49.56 -80.41 6.15
C MET A 1 49.69 -79.54 4.91
N SER A 2 48.88 -78.47 4.78
CA SER A 2 49.13 -77.12 5.32
C SER A 2 50.35 -76.50 4.63
N GLU A 3 50.39 -75.30 4.07
CA GLU A 3 49.50 -74.17 3.78
C GLU A 3 50.40 -73.19 3.02
N ARG A 4 49.88 -72.39 2.07
CA ARG A 4 49.96 -70.92 2.13
C ARG A 4 49.48 -70.26 0.85
N GLY A 5 48.44 -69.45 1.03
CA GLY A 5 47.78 -68.66 0.01
C GLY A 5 48.67 -67.62 -0.63
N LYS A 6 48.28 -67.27 -1.85
CA LYS A 6 48.52 -65.93 -2.38
C LYS A 6 47.41 -65.55 -3.35
N ASP A 7 46.18 -65.62 -2.86
CA ASP A 7 45.06 -64.89 -3.46
C ASP A 7 45.30 -63.40 -3.24
N ARG A 8 45.83 -62.75 -4.29
CA ARG A 8 45.90 -61.29 -4.35
C ARG A 8 44.48 -60.78 -4.48
N ALA A 9 43.87 -60.45 -3.34
CA ALA A 9 42.65 -59.68 -3.28
C ALA A 9 42.83 -58.38 -4.08
N LYS A 10 42.14 -58.28 -5.21
CA LYS A 10 41.92 -57.02 -5.92
C LYS A 10 41.11 -56.11 -4.97
N PRO A 11 41.49 -54.84 -4.77
CA PRO A 11 40.65 -53.94 -4.00
C PRO A 11 39.33 -53.76 -4.76
N ALA A 12 38.24 -54.06 -4.07
CA ALA A 12 36.89 -53.89 -4.57
C ALA A 12 36.69 -52.44 -5.03
N LYS A 13 36.12 -52.28 -6.23
CA LYS A 13 35.60 -51.00 -6.73
C LYS A 13 34.78 -50.36 -5.62
N GLY A 14 35.13 -49.13 -5.26
CA GLY A 14 34.39 -48.34 -4.29
C GLY A 14 32.91 -48.40 -4.62
N ALA A 15 32.14 -49.02 -3.73
CA ALA A 15 30.70 -48.91 -3.73
C ALA A 15 30.39 -47.43 -3.57
N GLN A 16 30.06 -46.77 -4.67
CA GLN A 16 29.34 -45.51 -4.62
C GLN A 16 28.04 -45.83 -3.89
N ALA A 17 27.99 -45.46 -2.61
CA ALA A 17 26.75 -45.45 -1.87
C ALA A 17 25.85 -44.44 -2.57
N GLU A 18 24.88 -44.94 -3.34
CA GLU A 18 23.78 -44.13 -3.84
C GLU A 18 23.10 -43.49 -2.63
N ALA A 19 23.18 -42.16 -2.54
CA ALA A 19 22.51 -41.40 -1.49
C ALA A 19 21.01 -41.74 -1.53
N PRO A 20 20.37 -42.07 -0.39
CA PRO A 20 18.98 -42.48 -0.37
C PRO A 20 18.11 -41.39 -1.00
N PRO A 21 17.08 -41.74 -1.79
CA PRO A 21 16.21 -40.76 -2.40
C PRO A 21 15.59 -39.92 -1.29
N ARG A 22 15.89 -38.61 -1.30
CA ARG A 22 15.37 -37.66 -0.32
C ARG A 22 13.84 -37.68 -0.44
N ARG A 23 13.19 -38.39 0.49
CA ARG A 23 11.73 -38.40 0.62
C ARG A 23 11.30 -36.96 0.87
N GLY A 24 10.72 -36.33 -0.15
CA GLY A 24 10.33 -34.93 -0.11
C GLY A 24 9.49 -34.67 1.14
N SER A 25 9.92 -33.68 1.93
CA SER A 25 9.21 -33.33 3.16
C SER A 25 7.73 -33.06 2.84
N PRO A 26 6.77 -33.63 3.58
CA PRO A 26 5.35 -33.31 3.38
C PRO A 26 5.09 -31.81 3.51
N VAL A 27 5.90 -31.10 4.30
CA VAL A 27 5.90 -29.64 4.40
C VAL A 27 6.31 -28.98 3.08
N ALA A 28 7.31 -29.52 2.38
CA ALA A 28 7.72 -28.99 1.08
C ALA A 28 6.61 -29.14 0.02
N TRP A 29 5.89 -30.26 0.03
CA TRP A 29 4.74 -30.45 -0.86
C TRP A 29 3.56 -29.55 -0.51
N VAL A 30 3.30 -29.32 0.77
CA VAL A 30 2.29 -28.33 1.21
C VAL A 30 2.69 -26.93 0.77
N LEU A 31 3.96 -26.54 0.91
CA LEU A 31 4.46 -25.23 0.46
C LEU A 31 4.38 -25.07 -1.07
N VAL A 32 4.68 -26.12 -1.84
CA VAL A 32 4.54 -26.10 -3.30
C VAL A 32 3.06 -26.03 -3.71
N ALA A 33 2.18 -26.78 -3.07
CA ALA A 33 0.73 -26.70 -3.32
C ALA A 33 0.18 -25.31 -2.98
N LEU A 34 0.63 -24.72 -1.85
CA LEU A 34 0.30 -23.36 -1.46
C LEU A 34 0.82 -22.34 -2.49
N LEU A 35 2.04 -22.51 -2.99
CA LEU A 35 2.64 -21.65 -4.02
C LEU A 35 1.87 -21.75 -5.35
N VAL A 36 1.50 -22.95 -5.79
CA VAL A 36 0.73 -23.16 -7.03
C VAL A 36 -0.68 -22.57 -6.91
N LEU A 37 -1.33 -22.77 -5.75
CA LEU A 37 -2.62 -22.15 -5.45
C LEU A 37 -2.50 -20.62 -5.44
N LEU A 38 -1.44 -20.09 -4.81
CA LEU A 38 -1.15 -18.66 -4.77
C LEU A 38 -0.93 -18.11 -6.17
N LEU A 39 -0.17 -18.79 -7.03
CA LEU A 39 0.06 -18.36 -8.43
C LEU A 39 -1.23 -18.38 -9.26
N GLY A 40 -2.08 -19.39 -9.08
CA GLY A 40 -3.38 -19.51 -9.75
C GLY A 40 -4.38 -18.41 -9.34
N VAL A 41 -4.44 -18.08 -8.05
CA VAL A 41 -5.29 -17.00 -7.52
C VAL A 41 -4.67 -15.62 -7.79
N ALA A 42 -3.34 -15.51 -7.73
CA ALA A 42 -2.62 -14.26 -7.87
C ALA A 42 -2.69 -13.73 -9.30
N THR A 43 -2.67 -14.58 -10.34
CA THR A 43 -2.63 -14.10 -11.72
C THR A 43 -3.84 -13.21 -12.09
N PRO A 44 -5.11 -13.67 -11.97
CA PRO A 44 -6.27 -12.83 -12.29
C PRO A 44 -6.45 -11.68 -11.29
N THR A 45 -6.12 -11.90 -10.01
CA THR A 45 -6.20 -10.85 -8.98
C THR A 45 -5.20 -9.73 -9.23
N PHE A 46 -3.97 -10.07 -9.63
CA PHE A 46 -2.90 -9.13 -9.95
C PHE A 46 -3.27 -8.25 -11.14
N ILE A 47 -3.90 -8.81 -12.18
CA ILE A 47 -4.36 -8.01 -13.34
C ILE A 47 -5.34 -6.93 -12.89
N VAL A 48 -6.35 -7.29 -12.09
CA VAL A 48 -7.35 -6.33 -11.60
C VAL A 48 -6.71 -5.27 -10.70
N ILE A 49 -5.86 -5.67 -9.76
CA ILE A 49 -5.16 -4.74 -8.88
C ILE A 49 -4.26 -3.81 -9.69
N PHE A 50 -3.49 -4.34 -10.63
CA PHE A 50 -2.57 -3.56 -11.45
C PHE A 50 -3.32 -2.48 -12.23
N VAL A 51 -4.42 -2.85 -12.88
CA VAL A 51 -5.28 -1.90 -13.63
C VAL A 51 -5.91 -0.86 -12.70
N GLY A 52 -6.52 -1.29 -11.58
CA GLY A 52 -7.14 -0.37 -10.62
C GLY A 52 -6.15 0.56 -9.92
N MET A 53 -4.87 0.16 -9.84
CA MET A 53 -3.80 0.95 -9.25
C MET A 53 -3.11 1.92 -10.23
N ILE A 54 -3.37 1.84 -11.54
CA ILE A 54 -2.78 2.74 -12.55
C ILE A 54 -2.87 4.22 -12.13
N PRO A 55 -4.03 4.75 -11.71
CA PRO A 55 -4.14 6.17 -11.36
C PRO A 55 -3.24 6.57 -10.19
N ALA A 56 -3.16 5.73 -9.15
CA ALA A 56 -2.28 5.98 -8.02
C ALA A 56 -0.82 5.95 -8.48
N LEU A 57 -0.42 4.93 -9.25
CA LEU A 57 0.94 4.84 -9.81
C LEU A 57 1.30 6.08 -10.62
N VAL A 58 0.39 6.54 -11.49
CA VAL A 58 0.57 7.77 -12.29
C VAL A 58 0.76 8.98 -11.37
N ALA A 59 -0.03 9.10 -10.30
CA ALA A 59 0.13 10.19 -9.33
C ALA A 59 1.50 10.16 -8.64
N ILE A 60 1.99 8.98 -8.24
CA ILE A 60 3.34 8.81 -7.67
C ILE A 60 4.42 9.28 -8.66
N PHE A 61 4.27 8.92 -9.94
CA PHE A 61 5.26 9.26 -10.97
C PHE A 61 5.29 10.76 -11.31
N ILE A 62 4.14 11.42 -11.31
CA ILE A 62 4.01 12.86 -11.60
C ILE A 62 4.52 13.69 -10.41
N GLU A 63 4.14 13.33 -9.18
CA GLU A 63 4.40 14.12 -7.98
C GLU A 63 5.80 13.86 -7.38
N ARG A 64 6.82 14.02 -8.22
CA ARG A 64 8.22 13.94 -7.78
C ARG A 64 8.50 15.00 -6.72
N GLY A 65 8.83 14.58 -5.50
CA GLY A 65 9.24 15.47 -4.39
C GLY A 65 8.22 15.66 -3.27
N LYS A 66 7.05 15.00 -3.31
CA LYS A 66 6.15 14.93 -2.14
C LYS A 66 6.67 13.97 -1.06
N ASP A 67 6.22 14.17 0.18
CA ASP A 67 6.52 13.27 1.29
C ASP A 67 5.98 11.86 0.96
N VAL A 68 6.85 10.85 1.15
CA VAL A 68 6.54 9.43 0.96
C VAL A 68 5.24 9.05 1.69
N ARG A 69 4.96 9.64 2.84
CA ARG A 69 3.74 9.37 3.64
C ARG A 69 2.46 9.80 2.92
N GLU A 70 2.47 10.93 2.23
CA GLU A 70 1.31 11.41 1.48
C GLU A 70 1.03 10.48 0.31
N THR A 71 2.09 10.13 -0.43
CA THR A 71 2.03 9.23 -1.57
C THR A 71 1.56 7.82 -1.17
N MET A 72 2.06 7.27 -0.06
CA MET A 72 1.59 5.99 0.47
C MET A 72 0.12 6.03 0.93
N SER A 73 -0.33 7.17 1.48
CA SER A 73 -1.73 7.33 1.89
C SER A 73 -2.69 7.32 0.70
N VAL A 74 -2.33 8.00 -0.39
CA VAL A 74 -3.11 7.96 -1.65
C VAL A 74 -3.15 6.55 -2.22
N ALA A 75 -2.01 5.86 -2.25
CA ALA A 75 -1.93 4.49 -2.74
C ALA A 75 -2.78 3.52 -1.90
N ALA A 76 -2.71 3.62 -0.58
CA ALA A 76 -3.51 2.81 0.34
C ALA A 76 -5.00 3.06 0.19
N LEU A 77 -5.41 4.32 0.04
CA LEU A 77 -6.81 4.69 -0.12
C LEU A 77 -7.36 4.29 -1.49
N ASN A 78 -6.58 4.39 -2.57
CA ASN A 78 -6.95 3.82 -3.86
C ASN A 78 -7.10 2.29 -3.76
N PHE A 79 -6.11 1.62 -3.15
CA PHE A 79 -6.14 0.17 -2.97
C PHE A 79 -7.36 -0.30 -2.17
N ALA A 80 -7.76 0.44 -1.14
CA ALA A 80 -8.98 0.16 -0.39
C ALA A 80 -10.25 0.18 -1.27
N GLY A 81 -10.31 1.08 -2.27
CA GLY A 81 -11.41 1.12 -3.24
C GLY A 81 -11.33 0.05 -4.34
N VAL A 82 -10.16 -0.51 -4.60
CA VAL A 82 -9.99 -1.67 -5.49
C VAL A 82 -10.44 -2.97 -4.81
N ALA A 83 -10.34 -3.07 -3.48
CA ALA A 83 -10.74 -4.24 -2.71
C ALA A 83 -12.15 -4.80 -2.99
N PRO A 84 -13.25 -4.00 -3.05
CA PRO A 84 -14.58 -4.51 -3.38
C PRO A 84 -14.68 -5.08 -4.81
N VAL A 85 -13.88 -4.57 -5.75
CA VAL A 85 -13.83 -5.10 -7.14
C VAL A 85 -13.10 -6.44 -7.17
N VAL A 86 -12.02 -6.58 -6.40
CA VAL A 86 -11.33 -7.86 -6.20
C VAL A 86 -12.26 -8.89 -5.53
N ALA A 87 -13.03 -8.49 -4.52
CA ALA A 87 -14.02 -9.37 -3.89
C ALA A 87 -15.12 -9.81 -4.88
N THR A 88 -15.46 -8.95 -5.85
CA THR A 88 -16.42 -9.29 -6.91
C THR A 88 -15.83 -10.29 -7.91
N LEU A 89 -14.55 -10.15 -8.27
CA LEU A 89 -13.84 -11.15 -9.07
C LEU A 89 -13.85 -12.52 -8.39
N TRP A 90 -13.53 -12.56 -7.08
CA TRP A 90 -13.45 -13.82 -6.32
C TRP A 90 -14.80 -14.54 -6.28
N ARG A 91 -15.91 -13.80 -6.23
CA ARG A 91 -17.27 -14.37 -6.29
C ARG A 91 -17.65 -14.91 -7.68
N LYS A 92 -17.17 -14.27 -8.76
CA LYS A 92 -17.43 -14.72 -10.14
C LYS A 92 -16.55 -15.90 -10.56
N GLY A 93 -15.42 -16.11 -9.88
CA GLY A 93 -14.47 -17.20 -10.11
C GLY A 93 -13.12 -16.71 -10.64
N HIS A 94 -12.05 -17.39 -10.24
CA HIS A 94 -10.66 -17.04 -10.57
C HIS A 94 -10.24 -17.50 -11.96
N THR A 95 -10.71 -16.80 -12.99
CA THR A 95 -10.26 -17.00 -14.37
C THR A 95 -9.77 -15.69 -14.97
N ILE A 96 -8.85 -15.78 -15.95
CA ILE A 96 -8.37 -14.60 -16.69
C ILE A 96 -9.54 -13.93 -17.45
N THR A 97 -10.45 -14.73 -18.02
CA THR A 97 -11.65 -14.23 -18.70
C THR A 97 -12.53 -13.39 -17.77
N ASN A 98 -12.73 -13.85 -16.52
CA ASN A 98 -13.48 -13.08 -15.52
C ASN A 98 -12.75 -11.82 -15.07
N ALA A 99 -11.41 -11.85 -14.98
CA ALA A 99 -10.62 -10.66 -14.68
C ALA A 99 -10.78 -9.60 -15.78
N LEU A 100 -10.70 -10.00 -17.05
CA LEU A 100 -10.93 -9.11 -18.19
C LEU A 100 -12.34 -8.55 -18.20
N HIS A 101 -13.36 -9.39 -17.96
CA HIS A 101 -14.73 -8.92 -17.82
C HIS A 101 -14.90 -7.93 -16.66
N THR A 102 -14.19 -8.15 -15.55
CA THR A 102 -14.25 -7.29 -14.37
C THR A 102 -13.67 -5.91 -14.64
N ILE A 103 -12.56 -5.81 -15.38
CA ILE A 103 -11.96 -4.52 -15.76
C ILE A 103 -12.67 -3.84 -16.96
N GLN A 104 -13.48 -4.56 -17.73
CA GLN A 104 -14.28 -3.96 -18.82
C GLN A 104 -15.65 -3.48 -18.34
N ASP A 105 -16.08 -3.92 -17.17
CA ASP A 105 -17.32 -3.50 -16.55
C ASP A 105 -17.22 -2.04 -16.10
N LEU A 106 -18.11 -1.20 -16.65
CA LEU A 106 -18.11 0.24 -16.41
C LEU A 106 -18.36 0.59 -14.94
N GLY A 107 -19.15 -0.21 -14.22
CA GLY A 107 -19.42 -0.03 -12.80
C GLY A 107 -18.17 -0.29 -11.96
N ASN A 108 -17.45 -1.37 -12.25
CA ASN A 108 -16.18 -1.67 -11.57
C ASN A 108 -15.12 -0.62 -11.85
N LEU A 109 -15.02 -0.14 -13.09
CA LEU A 109 -14.11 0.95 -13.44
C LEU A 109 -14.47 2.22 -12.68
N PHE A 110 -15.75 2.57 -12.59
CA PHE A 110 -16.18 3.74 -11.83
C PHE A 110 -15.78 3.64 -10.35
N ILE A 111 -15.88 2.45 -9.75
CA ILE A 111 -15.45 2.22 -8.36
C ILE A 111 -13.92 2.38 -8.24
N MET A 112 -13.13 1.71 -9.10
CA MET A 112 -11.66 1.76 -9.02
C MET A 112 -11.11 3.17 -9.27
N PHE A 113 -11.53 3.80 -10.38
CA PHE A 113 -11.06 5.14 -10.74
C PHE A 113 -11.68 6.23 -9.84
N GLY A 114 -12.92 6.04 -9.39
CA GLY A 114 -13.57 6.91 -8.43
C GLY A 114 -12.85 6.90 -7.08
N ALA A 115 -12.42 5.73 -6.61
CA ALA A 115 -11.62 5.62 -5.39
C ALA A 115 -10.27 6.34 -5.52
N ALA A 116 -9.58 6.19 -6.65
CA ALA A 116 -8.36 6.96 -6.91
C ALA A 116 -8.60 8.47 -6.91
N GLY A 117 -9.66 8.92 -7.58
CA GLY A 117 -10.04 10.33 -7.62
C GLY A 117 -10.35 10.87 -6.22
N LEU A 118 -11.08 10.10 -5.41
CA LEU A 118 -11.37 10.44 -4.02
C LEU A 118 -10.11 10.47 -3.16
N ALA A 119 -9.18 9.54 -3.35
CA ALA A 119 -7.93 9.52 -2.62
C ALA A 119 -7.10 10.78 -2.86
N LEU A 120 -6.98 11.17 -4.13
CA LEU A 120 -6.31 12.41 -4.53
C LEU A 120 -7.06 13.65 -4.04
N ALA A 121 -8.39 13.65 -4.13
CA ALA A 121 -9.21 14.77 -3.65
C ALA A 121 -9.02 14.97 -2.15
N ILE A 122 -9.09 13.91 -1.35
CA ILE A 122 -8.92 13.98 0.10
C ILE A 122 -7.54 14.54 0.45
N MET A 123 -6.46 14.03 -0.14
CA MET A 123 -5.12 14.56 0.17
C MET A 123 -4.94 16.01 -0.25
N ASN A 124 -5.48 16.43 -1.39
CA ASN A 124 -5.37 17.82 -1.83
C ASN A 124 -6.30 18.79 -1.09
N LEU A 125 -7.41 18.30 -0.53
CA LEU A 125 -8.41 19.12 0.16
C LEU A 125 -8.09 19.27 1.66
N THR A 126 -7.50 18.24 2.27
CA THR A 126 -7.11 18.22 3.70
C THR A 126 -6.32 19.47 4.14
N PRO A 127 -5.19 19.86 3.51
CA PRO A 127 -4.42 21.01 3.95
C PRO A 127 -5.19 22.33 3.80
N LYS A 128 -6.03 22.46 2.77
CA LYS A 128 -6.86 23.64 2.53
C LYS A 128 -7.91 23.79 3.63
N ILE A 129 -8.55 22.68 4.00
CA ILE A 129 -9.54 22.64 5.08
C ILE A 129 -8.86 22.97 6.41
N ALA A 130 -7.73 22.33 6.72
CA ALA A 130 -6.96 22.60 7.94
C ALA A 130 -6.60 24.08 8.08
N LEU A 131 -6.11 24.71 7.01
CA LEU A 131 -5.78 26.13 7.00
C LEU A 131 -7.01 27.02 7.27
N ARG A 132 -8.18 26.69 6.70
CA ARG A 132 -9.43 27.43 6.97
C ARG A 132 -9.84 27.35 8.43
N PHE A 133 -9.69 26.18 9.06
CA PHE A 133 -9.98 26.02 10.49
C PHE A 133 -9.00 26.81 11.37
N ILE A 134 -7.70 26.72 11.09
CA ILE A 134 -6.67 27.44 11.85
C ILE A 134 -6.89 28.95 11.74
N THR A 135 -7.06 29.48 10.52
CA THR A 135 -7.30 30.91 10.31
C THR A 135 -8.61 31.40 10.96
N ALA A 136 -9.65 30.57 10.98
CA ALA A 136 -10.89 30.90 11.69
C ALA A 136 -10.69 31.01 13.22
N LEU A 137 -9.87 30.14 13.81
CA LEU A 137 -9.51 30.19 15.22
C LEU A 137 -8.63 31.42 15.53
N ASP A 138 -7.66 31.71 14.69
CA ASP A 138 -6.77 32.87 14.85
C ASP A 138 -7.54 34.18 14.75
N ASN A 139 -8.49 34.29 13.82
CA ASN A 139 -9.36 35.46 13.71
C ASN A 139 -10.15 35.73 15.00
N ARG A 140 -10.56 34.69 15.74
CA ARG A 140 -11.22 34.86 17.05
C ARG A 140 -10.27 35.39 18.11
N ARG A 141 -9.04 34.87 18.16
CA ARG A 141 -8.00 35.34 19.08
C ARG A 141 -7.64 36.80 18.82
N VAL A 142 -7.43 37.15 17.54
CA VAL A 142 -7.14 38.53 17.12
C VAL A 142 -8.30 39.46 17.48
N LYS A 143 -9.55 39.02 17.29
CA LYS A 143 -10.73 39.81 17.67
C LYS A 143 -10.79 40.07 19.17
N ALA A 144 -10.56 39.05 20.00
CA ALA A 144 -10.52 39.20 21.46
C ALA A 144 -9.42 40.18 21.91
N MET A 145 -8.20 40.07 21.34
CA MET A 145 -7.12 41.02 21.64
C MET A 145 -7.44 42.45 21.20
N ARG A 146 -8.10 42.62 20.04
CA ARG A 146 -8.54 43.94 19.57
C ARG A 146 -9.65 44.52 20.44
N GLU A 147 -10.53 43.70 21.01
CA GLU A 147 -11.56 44.13 21.96
C GLU A 147 -10.91 44.60 23.27
N GLN A 148 -9.97 43.84 23.84
CA GLN A 148 -9.19 44.25 25.01
C GLN A 148 -8.41 45.56 24.77
N GLN A 149 -7.77 45.70 23.60
CA GLN A 149 -7.09 46.95 23.24
C GLN A 149 -8.05 48.15 23.18
N LYS A 150 -9.30 47.95 22.77
CA LYS A 150 -10.31 49.03 22.73
C LYS A 150 -10.74 49.44 24.14
N GLU A 151 -10.90 48.48 25.04
CA GLU A 151 -11.27 48.73 26.44
C GLU A 151 -10.17 49.52 27.17
N ILE A 152 -8.91 49.09 27.06
CA ILE A 152 -7.76 49.80 27.65
C ILE A 152 -7.65 51.22 27.11
N VAL A 153 -7.87 51.42 25.81
CA VAL A 153 -7.87 52.78 25.22
C VAL A 153 -9.02 53.62 25.76
N ALA A 154 -10.20 53.03 25.99
CA ALA A 154 -11.36 53.76 26.50
C ALA A 154 -11.13 54.22 27.94
N GLU A 155 -10.47 53.41 28.76
CA GLU A 155 -10.13 53.73 30.15
C GLU A 155 -8.96 54.71 30.27
N TRP A 156 -7.88 54.51 29.51
CA TRP A 156 -6.60 55.19 29.72
C TRP A 156 -6.29 56.29 28.69
N GLY A 157 -7.17 56.50 27.71
CA GLY A 157 -6.97 57.48 26.66
C GLY A 157 -6.08 56.99 25.52
N VAL A 158 -6.00 57.79 24.45
CA VAL A 158 -5.39 57.38 23.18
C VAL A 158 -3.86 57.34 23.23
N ASP A 159 -3.25 57.98 24.23
CA ASP A 159 -1.80 58.11 24.34
C ASP A 159 -1.10 56.77 24.58
N VAL A 160 -1.75 55.83 25.28
CA VAL A 160 -1.22 54.47 25.55
C VAL A 160 -1.03 53.65 24.27
N ARG A 161 -1.68 54.01 23.15
CA ARG A 161 -1.48 53.33 21.86
C ARG A 161 -0.16 53.65 21.17
N ARG A 162 0.50 54.77 21.49
CA ARG A 162 1.74 55.17 20.80
C ARG A 162 2.95 54.34 21.21
N ASP A 163 2.97 53.85 22.45
CA ASP A 163 4.14 53.17 23.02
C ASP A 163 4.18 51.66 22.73
N ALA A 164 3.07 51.07 22.29
CA ALA A 164 2.94 49.63 22.04
C ALA A 164 3.33 49.16 20.63
N ARG A 165 3.95 50.03 19.80
CA ARG A 165 4.50 49.62 18.49
C ARG A 165 5.97 49.21 18.66
N LEU A 166 6.20 47.95 19.03
CA LEU A 166 7.46 47.23 18.82
C LEU A 166 7.16 45.91 18.12
#